data_AF-A0A318FH49-F1
#
_entry.id   AF-A0A318FH49-F1
#
_cell.length_a   1.000
_cell.length_b   1.000
_cell.length_c   1.000
_cell.angle_alpha   90.00
_cell.angle_beta   90.00
_cell.angle_gamma   90.00
#
_symmetry.space_group_name_H-M   'P 1'
#
loop_
_entity.id
_entity.type
_entity.pdbx_description
1 polymer ?
#
loop_
_entity_poly.entity_id
_entity_poly.type
_entity_poly.pdbx_seq_one_letter_code
_entity_poly.pdbx_strand_id
1 'polypeptide(L)'
;MINSENLGYSLAVINGNNKDKKEKVYLKPMALYVPDIAVQAVSELISTLSADNAGGKGFILTVTNNNNGVSVDNEFATLAELQDPTIAADAVKDLINIVRGYESDEETNVCGW
;
A
#
# COMPACT_ATOMS: atom_id res chain seq x y z
N MET A 1 28.37 -7.66 9.53
CA MET A 1 27.17 -8.44 9.91
C MET A 1 25.99 -7.56 9.55
N ILE A 2 25.33 -7.82 8.42
CA ILE A 2 24.08 -7.11 8.11
C ILE A 2 23.05 -7.79 9.00
N ASN A 3 22.64 -7.10 10.07
CA ASN A 3 21.43 -7.45 10.80
C ASN A 3 20.30 -7.37 9.76
N SER A 4 19.95 -8.50 9.14
CA SER A 4 18.73 -8.62 8.33
C SER A 4 17.56 -8.65 9.31
N GLU A 5 17.38 -7.56 10.04
CA GLU A 5 16.15 -7.32 10.77
C GLU A 5 15.06 -7.26 9.71
N ASN A 6 14.07 -8.15 9.81
CA ASN A 6 12.93 -8.08 8.92
C ASN A 6 12.20 -6.77 9.23
N LEU A 7 12.41 -5.76 8.40
CA LEU A 7 11.79 -4.44 8.56
C LEU A 7 10.32 -4.45 8.09
N GLY A 8 9.88 -5.56 7.48
CA GLY A 8 8.51 -5.75 7.03
C GLY A 8 8.10 -4.83 5.88
N TYR A 9 6.79 -4.79 5.64
CA TYR A 9 6.14 -3.98 4.61
C TYR A 9 5.32 -2.87 5.27
N SER A 10 5.52 -1.63 4.89
CA SER A 10 4.68 -0.50 5.32
C SER A 10 3.55 -0.30 4.33
N LEU A 11 2.31 -0.35 4.80
CA LEU A 11 1.13 0.06 4.04
C LEU A 11 0.76 1.47 4.47
N ALA A 12 0.72 2.41 3.53
CA ALA A 12 0.36 3.78 3.76
C ALA A 12 -0.84 4.21 2.91
N VAL A 13 -1.73 5.00 3.48
CA VAL A 13 -2.80 5.70 2.75
C VAL A 13 -2.55 7.19 2.88
N ILE A 14 -2.56 7.90 1.75
CA ILE A 14 -2.43 9.35 1.67
C ILE A 14 -3.73 9.90 1.14
N ASN A 15 -4.29 10.87 1.83
CA ASN A 15 -5.41 11.65 1.33
C ASN A 15 -4.86 12.79 0.47
N GLY A 16 -5.14 12.78 -0.84
CA GLY A 16 -4.66 13.80 -1.77
C GLY A 16 -5.22 15.20 -1.48
N ASN A 17 -6.29 15.29 -0.70
CA ASN A 17 -7.00 16.54 -0.40
C ASN A 17 -6.28 17.37 0.67
N ASN A 18 -5.93 16.75 1.78
CA ASN A 18 -5.29 17.41 2.92
C ASN A 18 -3.82 17.00 3.13
N LYS A 19 -3.30 16.08 2.28
CA LYS A 19 -1.97 15.47 2.38
C LYS A 19 -1.71 14.73 3.69
N ASP A 20 -2.77 14.33 4.40
CA ASP A 20 -2.66 13.48 5.59
C ASP A 20 -2.21 12.09 5.14
N LYS A 21 -1.15 11.57 5.77
CA LYS A 21 -0.59 10.24 5.50
C LYS A 21 -0.74 9.40 6.75
N LYS A 22 -1.34 8.22 6.61
CA LYS A 22 -1.39 7.19 7.65
C LYS A 22 -0.67 5.97 7.15
N GLU A 23 0.27 5.47 7.92
CA GLU A 23 1.01 4.26 7.57
C GLU A 23 1.05 3.27 8.72
N LYS A 24 1.10 1.99 8.37
CA LYS A 24 1.18 0.87 9.31
C LYS A 24 2.16 -0.17 8.80
N VAL A 25 3.06 -0.60 9.69
CA VAL A 25 4.12 -1.56 9.37
C VAL A 25 3.64 -2.99 9.65
N TYR A 26 3.83 -3.86 8.68
CA TYR A 26 3.48 -5.28 8.70
C TYR A 26 4.74 -6.13 8.59
N LEU A 27 5.15 -6.75 9.70
CA LEU A 27 6.29 -7.67 9.73
C LEU A 27 6.03 -8.99 8.97
N LYS A 28 4.76 -9.28 8.66
CA LYS A 28 4.36 -10.48 7.92
C LYS A 28 3.54 -10.11 6.68
N PRO A 29 4.17 -9.87 5.52
CA PRO A 29 3.45 -9.49 4.30
C PRO A 29 2.49 -10.58 3.81
N MET A 30 2.75 -11.86 4.14
CA MET A 30 1.83 -12.97 3.84
C MET A 30 0.44 -12.78 4.45
N ALA A 31 0.32 -12.06 5.58
CA ALA A 31 -0.99 -11.80 6.20
C ALA A 31 -1.87 -10.89 5.31
N LEU A 32 -1.26 -10.00 4.54
CA LEU A 32 -1.95 -9.07 3.64
C LEU A 32 -2.48 -9.75 2.36
N TYR A 33 -2.11 -11.02 2.08
CA TYR A 33 -2.77 -11.80 1.03
C TYR A 33 -4.16 -12.28 1.44
N VAL A 34 -4.47 -12.25 2.74
CA VAL A 34 -5.82 -12.56 3.22
C VAL A 34 -6.69 -11.33 2.95
N PRO A 35 -7.74 -11.46 2.11
CA PRO A 35 -8.57 -10.32 1.75
C PRO A 35 -9.16 -9.65 2.98
N ASP A 36 -9.62 -10.42 3.97
CA ASP A 36 -10.16 -9.88 5.22
C ASP A 36 -9.14 -8.99 5.98
N ILE A 37 -7.88 -9.42 6.03
CA ILE A 37 -6.80 -8.67 6.69
C ILE A 37 -6.43 -7.41 5.89
N ALA A 38 -6.33 -7.52 4.57
CA ALA A 38 -6.05 -6.38 3.70
C ALA A 38 -7.14 -5.31 3.80
N VAL A 39 -8.41 -5.74 3.78
CA VAL A 39 -9.57 -4.85 3.91
C VAL A 39 -9.60 -4.21 5.28
N GLN A 40 -9.41 -4.98 6.36
CA GLN A 40 -9.31 -4.40 7.71
C GLN A 40 -8.17 -3.40 7.82
N ALA A 41 -7.00 -3.71 7.27
CA ALA A 41 -5.84 -2.84 7.28
C ALA A 41 -6.13 -1.50 6.60
N VAL A 42 -6.65 -1.55 5.37
CA VAL A 42 -7.01 -0.36 4.59
C VAL A 42 -8.14 0.41 5.27
N SER A 43 -9.18 -0.28 5.76
CA SER A 43 -10.29 0.34 6.47
C SER A 43 -9.86 1.02 7.75
N GLU A 44 -8.92 0.44 8.51
CA GLU A 44 -8.37 1.05 9.73
C GLU A 44 -7.52 2.28 9.37
N LEU A 45 -6.70 2.20 8.32
CA LEU A 45 -5.94 3.34 7.82
C LEU A 45 -6.88 4.46 7.37
N ILE A 46 -7.94 4.17 6.60
CA ILE A 46 -8.96 5.15 6.20
C ILE A 46 -9.69 5.72 7.41
N SER A 47 -10.04 4.88 8.39
CA SER A 47 -10.78 5.32 9.58
C SER A 47 -9.92 6.21 10.49
N THR A 48 -8.60 6.04 10.46
CA THR A 48 -7.65 6.88 11.19
C THR A 48 -7.17 8.08 10.38
N LEU A 49 -7.31 8.01 9.05
CA LEU A 49 -7.09 9.09 8.10
C LEU A 49 -8.21 10.11 8.24
N SER A 50 -7.87 11.38 8.09
CA SER A 50 -8.89 12.42 8.10
C SER A 50 -9.78 12.27 6.86
N ALA A 51 -11.05 11.90 7.06
CA ALA A 51 -12.04 11.72 5.98
C ALA A 51 -12.43 13.01 5.26
N ASP A 52 -11.73 14.13 5.51
CA ASP A 52 -11.93 15.41 4.86
C ASP A 52 -11.57 15.28 3.37
N ASN A 53 -12.60 14.99 2.58
CA ASN A 53 -12.54 14.77 1.13
C ASN A 53 -13.14 15.93 0.35
N ALA A 54 -13.24 17.09 0.99
CA ALA A 54 -13.89 18.26 0.44
C ALA A 54 -13.38 18.68 -0.96
N GLY A 55 -12.14 18.35 -1.32
CA GLY A 55 -11.54 18.75 -2.61
C GLY A 55 -11.37 17.65 -3.65
N GLY A 56 -11.92 16.44 -3.45
CA GLY A 56 -12.02 15.43 -4.53
C GLY A 56 -10.69 15.02 -5.20
N LYS A 57 -9.58 15.12 -4.46
CA LYS A 57 -8.22 14.83 -4.96
C LYS A 57 -7.86 13.34 -4.96
N GLY A 58 -8.80 12.48 -4.56
CA GLY A 58 -8.58 11.04 -4.47
C GLY A 58 -7.69 10.62 -3.29
N PHE A 59 -7.34 9.35 -3.29
CA PHE A 59 -6.50 8.70 -2.29
C PHE A 59 -5.37 7.94 -2.96
N ILE A 60 -4.26 7.81 -2.25
CA ILE A 60 -3.10 7.08 -2.74
C ILE A 60 -2.77 6.00 -1.71
N LEU A 61 -2.76 4.75 -2.13
CA LEU A 61 -2.32 3.61 -1.33
C LEU A 61 -0.89 3.28 -1.73
N THR A 62 0.04 3.34 -0.78
CA THR A 62 1.45 3.04 -1.01
C THR A 62 1.86 1.83 -0.19
N VAL A 63 2.51 0.86 -0.81
CA VAL A 63 3.18 -0.26 -0.14
C VAL A 63 4.68 -0.08 -0.30
N THR A 64 5.39 -0.02 0.83
CA THR A 64 6.84 0.07 0.86
C THR A 64 7.42 -1.18 1.52
N ASN A 65 8.31 -1.89 0.83
CA ASN A 65 9.13 -2.90 1.46
C ASN A 65 10.34 -2.26 2.12
N ASN A 66 10.34 -2.24 3.44
CA ASN A 66 11.43 -1.63 4.20
C ASN A 66 12.71 -2.48 4.16
N ASN A 67 12.65 -3.73 3.71
CA ASN A 67 13.83 -4.59 3.60
C ASN A 67 14.76 -4.16 2.45
N ASN A 68 14.20 -3.67 1.33
CA ASN A 68 14.99 -3.20 0.18
C ASN A 68 14.77 -1.70 -0.16
N GLY A 69 13.76 -1.06 0.42
CA GLY A 69 13.40 0.34 0.16
C GLY A 69 12.48 0.56 -1.06
N VAL A 70 11.98 -0.49 -1.72
CA VAL A 70 11.07 -0.39 -2.87
C VAL A 70 9.68 0.00 -2.38
N SER A 71 9.11 1.03 -2.99
CA SER A 71 7.76 1.50 -2.75
C SER A 71 6.96 1.53 -4.04
N VAL A 72 5.72 1.05 -3.99
CA VAL A 72 4.77 1.11 -5.09
C VAL A 72 3.51 1.77 -4.58
N ASP A 73 2.98 2.72 -5.34
CA ASP A 73 1.74 3.41 -5.04
C ASP A 73 0.65 3.10 -6.07
N ASN A 74 -0.60 3.22 -5.63
CA ASN A 74 -1.79 3.07 -6.44
C ASN A 74 -2.77 4.20 -6.09
N GLU A 75 -3.38 4.79 -7.12
CA GLU A 75 -4.23 5.97 -6.99
C GLU A 75 -5.71 5.59 -7.14
N PHE A 76 -6.54 6.14 -6.26
CA PHE A 76 -7.97 5.88 -6.20
C PHE A 76 -8.74 7.18 -6.34
N ALA A 77 -9.73 7.18 -7.22
CA ALA A 77 -10.52 8.38 -7.50
C ALA A 77 -11.42 8.75 -6.31
N THR A 78 -11.94 7.76 -5.58
CA THR A 78 -12.89 7.97 -4.48
C THR A 78 -12.59 7.11 -3.26
N LEU A 79 -13.08 7.55 -2.10
CA LEU A 79 -12.97 6.76 -0.86
C LEU A 79 -13.76 5.46 -0.93
N ALA A 80 -14.87 5.46 -1.67
CA ALA A 80 -15.72 4.29 -1.82
C ALA A 80 -14.97 3.13 -2.48
N GLU A 81 -14.10 3.42 -3.45
CA GLU A 81 -13.24 2.38 -4.06
C GLU A 81 -12.20 1.85 -3.05
N LEU A 82 -11.61 2.72 -2.22
CA LEU A 82 -10.68 2.29 -1.18
C LEU A 82 -11.37 1.48 -0.06
N GLN A 83 -12.66 1.72 0.18
CA GLN A 83 -13.48 0.98 1.15
C GLN A 83 -14.07 -0.31 0.58
N ASP A 84 -14.10 -0.48 -0.75
CA ASP A 84 -14.64 -1.69 -1.34
C ASP A 84 -13.72 -2.88 -0.99
N PRO A 85 -14.25 -3.93 -0.38
CA PRO A 85 -13.44 -5.03 0.11
C PRO A 85 -12.72 -5.79 -1.01
N THR A 86 -13.33 -5.83 -2.21
CA THR A 86 -12.75 -6.50 -3.38
C THR A 86 -11.61 -5.67 -3.92
N ILE A 87 -11.83 -4.37 -4.10
CA ILE A 87 -10.83 -3.44 -4.64
C ILE A 87 -9.65 -3.29 -3.67
N ALA A 88 -9.90 -3.10 -2.37
CA ALA A 88 -8.85 -2.95 -1.38
C ALA A 88 -7.98 -4.20 -1.26
N ALA A 89 -8.60 -5.39 -1.21
CA ALA A 89 -7.85 -6.64 -1.17
C ALA A 89 -7.03 -6.88 -2.44
N ASP A 90 -7.62 -6.64 -3.61
CA ASP A 90 -6.94 -6.81 -4.89
C ASP A 90 -5.78 -5.83 -5.04
N ALA A 91 -5.99 -4.55 -4.72
CA ALA A 91 -4.95 -3.53 -4.77
C ALA A 91 -3.79 -3.82 -3.82
N VAL A 92 -4.06 -4.17 -2.55
CA VAL A 92 -3.00 -4.52 -1.59
C VAL A 92 -2.21 -5.73 -2.08
N LYS A 93 -2.90 -6.76 -2.59
CA LYS A 93 -2.27 -7.96 -3.14
C LYS A 93 -1.40 -7.62 -4.36
N ASP A 94 -1.90 -6.80 -5.27
CA ASP A 94 -1.19 -6.40 -6.48
C ASP A 94 0.07 -5.60 -6.12
N LEU A 95 -0.07 -4.58 -5.26
CA LEU A 95 1.05 -3.79 -4.73
C LEU A 95 2.13 -4.66 -4.08
N ILE A 96 1.75 -5.60 -3.22
CA ILE A 96 2.71 -6.52 -2.58
C ILE A 96 3.36 -7.45 -3.60
N ASN A 97 2.60 -7.96 -4.58
CA ASN A 97 3.16 -8.79 -5.65
C ASN A 97 4.17 -8.02 -6.49
N ILE A 98 3.90 -6.74 -6.81
CA ILE A 98 4.83 -5.89 -7.55
C ILE A 98 6.09 -5.65 -6.73
N VAL A 99 5.96 -5.20 -5.47
CA VAL A 99 7.10 -4.91 -4.59
C VAL A 99 7.95 -6.17 -4.35
N ARG A 100 7.32 -7.34 -4.20
CA ARG A 100 8.02 -8.65 -4.13
C ARG A 100 8.64 -9.06 -5.46
N GLY A 101 7.98 -8.73 -6.58
CA GLY A 101 8.51 -8.94 -7.92
C GLY A 101 9.85 -8.22 -8.07
N TYR A 102 9.93 -6.97 -7.63
CA TYR A 102 11.18 -6.20 -7.58
C TYR A 102 12.24 -6.75 -6.60
N GLU A 103 11.91 -7.65 -5.66
CA GLU A 103 12.91 -8.40 -4.88
C GLU A 103 13.52 -9.56 -5.67
N SER A 104 12.80 -10.09 -6.65
CA SER A 104 13.26 -11.18 -7.53
C SER A 104 13.81 -10.71 -8.87
N ASP A 105 13.48 -9.49 -9.29
CA ASP A 105 13.90 -8.90 -10.57
C ASP A 105 15.20 -8.09 -10.41
N GLU A 106 16.31 -8.81 -10.31
CA GLU A 106 17.56 -8.30 -10.87
C GLU A 106 17.37 -8.30 -12.40
N GLU A 107 17.17 -7.11 -12.97
CA GLU A 107 17.02 -6.80 -14.41
C GLU A 107 15.72 -7.19 -15.15
N THR A 108 14.70 -6.32 -15.09
CA THR A 108 14.03 -5.87 -16.32
C THR A 108 13.73 -4.36 -16.27
N ASN A 109 14.67 -3.61 -16.83
CA ASN A 109 14.47 -2.25 -17.28
C ASN A 109 13.29 -2.23 -18.28
N VAL A 110 12.07 -1.95 -17.84
CA VAL A 110 10.93 -1.64 -18.74
C VAL A 110 10.51 -0.18 -18.60
N CYS A 111 11.49 0.72 -18.65
CA CYS A 111 11.27 2.05 -19.18
C CYS A 111 11.67 2.02 -20.66
N GLY A 112 10.70 1.73 -21.54
CA GLY A 112 10.91 1.66 -22.98
C GLY A 112 9.60 1.44 -23.74
N TRP A 113 8.78 2.48 -23.90
CA TRP A 113 8.68 3.31 -25.12
C TRP A 113 7.66 4.44 -24.91
#